data_AF-A0A958C1A0-F1
#
_entry.id   AF-A0A958C1A0-F1
#
_cell.length_a   1.000
_cell.length_b   1.000
_cell.length_c   1.000
_cell.angle_alpha   90.00
_cell.angle_beta   90.00
_cell.angle_gamma   90.00
#
_symmetry.space_group_name_H-M   'P 1'
#
loop_
_entity.id
_entity.type
_entity.pdbx_description
1 polymer ?
#
loop_
_entity_poly.entity_id
_entity_poly.type
_entity_poly.pdbx_seq_one_letter_code
_entity_poly.pdbx_strand_id
1 'polypeptide(L)'
;QPWPRPPYPAVAGVWGQPSNVNNVKSYAYTPRIMRNGADWFRSIGTEKSPGTAVFALTGQVQRTGLIEVPMGITVREIIEDIGGGVALGKRFKAVQTGGPLGGCLP
;
A
#
# COMPACT_ATOMS: atom_id res chain seq x y z
N GLN A 1 -10.97 13.94 -17.58
CA GLN A 1 -9.65 14.51 -17.90
C GLN A 1 -9.06 15.12 -16.64
N PRO A 2 -7.77 14.92 -16.31
CA PRO A 2 -7.14 15.60 -15.17
C PRO A 2 -7.12 17.10 -15.40
N TRP A 3 -7.38 17.88 -14.35
CA TRP A 3 -7.29 19.34 -14.41
C TRP A 3 -5.87 19.77 -14.02
N PRO A 4 -5.27 20.72 -14.75
CA PRO A 4 -3.98 21.29 -14.35
C PRO A 4 -4.15 21.98 -13.00
N ARG A 5 -3.15 21.80 -12.12
CA ARG A 5 -3.07 22.50 -10.85
C ARG A 5 -2.19 23.73 -11.05
N PRO A 6 -2.55 24.91 -10.49
CA PRO A 6 -3.68 25.22 -9.61
C PRO A 6 -5.04 25.46 -10.31
N PRO A 7 -6.19 25.45 -9.58
CA PRO A 7 -6.31 25.26 -8.12
C PRO A 7 -6.16 23.80 -7.68
N TYR A 8 -5.73 23.59 -6.42
CA TYR A 8 -5.75 22.26 -5.81
C TYR A 8 -7.19 21.90 -5.39
N PRO A 9 -7.61 20.62 -5.44
CA PRO A 9 -8.96 20.20 -5.05
C PRO A 9 -9.37 20.64 -3.64
N ALA A 10 -8.41 20.72 -2.71
CA ALA A 10 -8.64 21.18 -1.35
C ALA A 10 -9.13 22.64 -1.27
N VAL A 11 -8.86 23.45 -2.30
CA VAL A 11 -9.33 24.84 -2.41
C VAL A 11 -10.61 24.90 -3.25
N ALA A 12 -10.60 24.29 -4.44
CA ALA A 12 -11.74 24.21 -5.34
C ALA A 12 -11.69 22.90 -6.13
N GLY A 13 -12.52 21.94 -5.73
CA GLY A 13 -12.61 20.60 -6.30
C GLY A 13 -14.00 20.33 -6.86
N VAL A 14 -14.73 19.40 -6.25
CA VAL A 14 -16.04 18.96 -6.74
C VAL A 14 -17.02 20.13 -6.72
N TRP A 15 -17.65 20.42 -7.87
CA TRP A 15 -18.56 21.55 -8.06
C TRP A 15 -17.98 22.92 -7.66
N GLY A 16 -16.65 23.08 -7.77
CA GLY A 16 -15.96 24.30 -7.37
C GLY A 16 -15.84 24.51 -5.86
N GLN A 17 -16.23 23.52 -5.05
CA GLN A 17 -16.16 23.58 -3.59
C GLN A 17 -14.89 22.90 -3.05
N PRO A 18 -14.36 23.35 -1.89
CA PRO A 18 -13.26 22.66 -1.21
C PRO A 18 -13.53 21.16 -1.03
N SER A 19 -12.66 20.30 -1.57
CA SER A 19 -12.85 18.85 -1.56
C SER A 19 -11.51 18.13 -1.35
N ASN A 20 -11.49 17.11 -0.48
CA ASN A 20 -10.31 16.28 -0.28
C ASN A 20 -10.53 14.86 -0.86
N VAL A 21 -9.59 14.41 -1.67
CA VAL A 21 -9.61 13.07 -2.28
C VAL A 21 -8.55 12.23 -1.59
N ASN A 22 -8.98 11.19 -0.89
CA ASN A 22 -8.09 10.22 -0.26
C ASN A 22 -8.44 8.80 -0.75
N ASN A 23 -7.45 7.91 -0.73
CA ASN A 23 -7.70 6.49 -0.99
C ASN A 23 -8.59 5.91 0.11
N VAL A 24 -9.42 4.91 -0.25
CA VAL A 24 -10.30 4.18 0.68
C VAL A 24 -9.55 3.69 1.92
N LYS A 25 -8.35 3.13 1.72
CA LYS A 25 -7.50 2.61 2.79
C LYS A 25 -7.15 3.69 3.83
N SER A 26 -6.87 4.92 3.39
CA SER A 26 -6.55 6.02 4.30
C SER A 26 -7.72 6.33 5.22
N TYR A 27 -8.94 6.43 4.67
CA TYR A 27 -10.14 6.64 5.49
C TYR A 27 -10.52 5.42 6.33
N ALA A 28 -10.24 4.20 5.87
CA ALA A 28 -10.49 2.99 6.63
C ALA A 28 -9.65 2.91 7.91
N TYR A 29 -8.46 3.53 7.94
CA TYR A 29 -7.65 3.61 9.16
C TYR A 29 -8.14 4.67 10.15
N THR A 30 -8.80 5.73 9.69
CA THR A 30 -9.19 6.87 10.55
C THR A 30 -9.98 6.44 11.81
N PRO A 31 -11.05 5.63 11.73
CA PRO A 31 -11.79 5.22 12.93
C PRO A 31 -10.94 4.41 13.91
N ARG A 32 -10.04 3.56 13.40
CA ARG A 32 -9.13 2.76 14.23
C ARG A 32 -8.10 3.64 14.95
N ILE A 33 -7.52 4.60 14.24
CA ILE A 33 -6.56 5.56 14.80
C ILE A 33 -7.25 6.43 15.85
N MET A 34 -8.46 6.94 15.58
CA MET A 34 -9.20 7.75 16.54
C MET A 34 -9.55 6.97 17.82
N ARG A 35 -9.88 5.69 17.69
CA ARG A 35 -10.24 4.84 18.84
C ARG A 35 -9.03 4.41 19.68
N ASN A 36 -7.91 4.11 19.04
CA ASN A 36 -6.74 3.51 19.69
C ASN A 36 -5.61 4.52 19.97
N GLY A 37 -5.70 5.73 19.42
CA GLY A 37 -4.66 6.76 19.49
C GLY A 37 -3.65 6.70 18.34
N ALA A 38 -3.01 7.84 18.08
CA ALA A 38 -1.98 7.95 17.04
C ALA A 38 -0.73 7.12 17.37
N ASP A 39 -0.34 7.05 18.63
CA ASP A 39 0.84 6.30 19.09
C ASP A 39 0.70 4.80 18.81
N TRP A 40 -0.50 4.24 18.96
CA TRP A 40 -0.78 2.85 18.59
C TRP A 40 -0.55 2.59 17.10
N PHE A 41 -0.97 3.50 16.22
CA PHE A 41 -0.74 3.33 14.79
C PHE A 41 0.74 3.51 14.43
N ARG A 42 1.41 4.44 15.13
CA ARG A 42 2.86 4.70 14.98
C ARG A 42 3.75 3.60 15.53
N SER A 43 3.27 2.78 16.47
CA SER A 43 4.01 1.64 16.99
C SER A 43 4.08 0.47 16.00
N ILE A 44 3.35 0.54 14.88
CA ILE A 44 3.35 -0.48 13.83
C ILE A 44 4.19 0.04 12.66
N GLY A 45 5.03 -0.83 12.09
CA GLY A 45 5.89 -0.49 10.97
C GLY A 45 7.13 0.29 11.37
N THR A 46 7.65 1.12 10.47
CA THR A 46 8.88 1.90 10.70
C THR A 46 8.57 3.31 11.20
N GLU A 47 9.53 3.95 11.86
CA GLU A 47 9.39 5.31 12.40
C GLU A 47 8.92 6.34 11.35
N LYS A 48 9.46 6.25 10.12
CA LYS A 48 9.14 7.17 9.01
C LYS A 48 7.89 6.77 8.23
N SER A 49 7.51 5.49 8.28
CA SER A 49 6.36 4.93 7.57
C SER A 49 5.53 4.07 8.53
N PRO A 50 4.74 4.69 9.41
CA PRO A 50 3.94 3.99 10.39
C PRO A 50 2.71 3.31 9.78
N GLY A 51 2.19 2.32 10.50
CA GLY A 51 1.01 1.56 10.15
C GLY A 51 1.28 0.34 9.26
N THR A 52 0.23 -0.10 8.58
CA THR A 52 0.24 -1.31 7.75
C THR A 52 0.12 -0.97 6.27
N ALA A 53 0.69 -1.84 5.44
CA ALA A 53 0.53 -1.92 3.99
C ALA A 53 -0.49 -3.02 3.65
N VAL A 54 -1.33 -2.80 2.63
CA VAL A 54 -2.18 -3.85 2.07
C VAL A 54 -1.65 -4.12 0.68
N PHE A 55 -1.22 -5.35 0.42
CA PHE A 55 -0.67 -5.76 -0.86
C PHE A 55 -1.56 -6.82 -1.49
N ALA A 56 -1.77 -6.69 -2.80
CA ALA A 56 -2.28 -7.77 -3.62
C ALA A 56 -1.08 -8.58 -4.14
N LEU A 57 -0.89 -9.77 -3.59
CA LEU A 57 0.14 -10.70 -4.02
C LEU A 57 -0.42 -11.57 -5.15
N THR A 58 0.11 -11.37 -6.35
CA THR A 58 -0.34 -12.04 -7.58
C THR A 58 0.85 -12.52 -8.40
N GLY A 59 0.59 -13.32 -9.44
CA GLY A 59 1.63 -13.83 -10.33
C GLY A 59 2.16 -15.21 -9.93
N GLN A 60 3.46 -15.44 -10.13
CA GLN A 60 4.09 -16.75 -9.99
C GLN A 60 4.57 -17.03 -8.56
N VAL A 61 3.68 -16.96 -7.58
CA VAL A 61 3.95 -17.36 -6.19
C VAL A 61 3.02 -18.50 -5.77
N GLN A 62 3.41 -19.27 -4.75
CA GLN A 62 2.62 -20.43 -4.30
C GLN A 62 1.27 -20.02 -3.70
N ARG A 63 1.24 -18.90 -2.96
CA ARG A 63 0.05 -18.38 -2.28
C ARG A 63 -0.24 -16.98 -2.77
N THR A 64 -1.33 -16.83 -3.52
CA THR A 64 -1.81 -15.52 -3.97
C THR A 64 -2.93 -15.02 -3.07
N GLY A 65 -3.15 -13.71 -3.03
CA GLY A 65 -4.23 -13.11 -2.25
C GLY A 65 -3.96 -11.67 -1.83
N LEU A 66 -4.81 -11.17 -0.94
CA LEU A 66 -4.60 -9.89 -0.27
C LEU A 66 -3.98 -10.14 1.09
N ILE A 67 -2.90 -9.42 1.38
CA ILE A 67 -2.19 -9.49 2.66
C ILE A 67 -2.11 -8.10 3.27
N GLU A 68 -2.31 -8.00 4.58
CA GLU A 68 -2.02 -6.81 5.35
C GLU A 68 -0.79 -7.07 6.22
N VAL A 69 0.22 -6.23 6.08
CA VAL A 69 1.54 -6.42 6.70
C VAL A 69 2.05 -5.08 7.25
N PRO A 70 2.90 -5.07 8.28
CA PRO A 70 3.52 -3.82 8.76
C PRO A 70 4.32 -3.13 7.65
N MET A 71 4.24 -1.79 7.58
CA MET A 71 5.10 -1.02 6.68
C MET A 71 6.58 -1.21 7.06
N GLY A 72 7.42 -1.48 6.07
CA GLY A 72 8.85 -1.76 6.28
C GLY A 72 9.24 -3.23 6.18
N ILE A 73 8.27 -4.14 6.08
CA ILE A 73 8.53 -5.51 5.65
C ILE A 73 9.26 -5.51 4.30
N THR A 74 10.20 -6.44 4.12
CA THR A 74 10.93 -6.57 2.87
C THR A 74 10.08 -7.31 1.82
N VAL A 75 10.34 -7.00 0.55
CA VAL A 75 9.68 -7.71 -0.56
C VAL A 75 10.06 -9.21 -0.57
N ARG A 76 11.27 -9.55 -0.09
CA ARG A 76 11.72 -10.93 0.07
C ARG A 76 10.84 -11.69 1.06
N GLU A 77 10.59 -11.15 2.24
CA GLU A 77 9.72 -11.77 3.26
C GLU A 77 8.29 -11.95 2.73
N ILE A 78 7.77 -10.95 1.99
CA ILE A 78 6.45 -11.08 1.35
C ILE A 78 6.41 -12.26 0.38
N ILE A 79 7.45 -12.45 -0.44
CA ILE A 79 7.46 -13.49 -1.47
C ILE A 79 7.73 -14.87 -0.87
N GLU A 80 8.80 -15.00 -0.09
CA GLU A 80 9.28 -16.29 0.39
C GLU A 80 8.44 -16.80 1.59
N ASP A 81 8.19 -15.95 2.58
CA ASP A 81 7.56 -16.39 3.83
C ASP A 81 6.03 -16.39 3.72
N ILE A 82 5.46 -15.29 3.22
CA ILE A 82 4.00 -15.13 3.10
C ILE A 82 3.49 -15.82 1.83
N GLY A 83 4.12 -15.51 0.70
CA GLY A 83 3.81 -16.07 -0.62
C GLY A 83 4.20 -17.53 -0.81
N GLY A 84 5.05 -18.08 0.08
CA GLY A 84 5.55 -19.46 0.00
C GLY A 84 6.57 -19.68 -1.13
N GLY A 85 7.20 -18.61 -1.61
CA GLY A 85 8.17 -18.63 -2.69
C GLY A 85 7.55 -18.71 -4.08
N VAL A 86 8.41 -18.88 -5.08
CA VAL A 86 8.00 -18.91 -6.49
C VAL A 86 7.29 -20.21 -6.83
N ALA A 87 6.21 -20.10 -7.62
CA ALA A 87 5.43 -21.23 -8.07
C ALA A 87 6.30 -22.29 -8.79
N LEU A 88 5.97 -23.55 -8.60
CA LEU A 88 6.67 -24.71 -9.20
C LEU A 88 8.16 -24.83 -8.79
N GLY A 89 8.58 -24.22 -7.69
CA GLY A 89 9.97 -24.32 -7.19
C GLY A 89 11.00 -23.66 -8.10
N LYS A 90 10.57 -22.72 -8.96
CA LYS A 90 11.48 -21.96 -9.82
C LYS A 90 12.28 -20.94 -9.01
N ARG A 91 13.35 -20.40 -9.61
CA ARG A 91 14.10 -19.30 -9.00
C ARG A 91 13.40 -17.97 -9.22
N PHE A 92 13.41 -17.13 -8.19
CA PHE A 92 13.01 -15.73 -8.29
C PHE A 92 13.89 -15.00 -9.33
N LYS A 93 13.25 -14.18 -10.16
CA LYS A 93 13.92 -13.40 -11.21
C LYS A 93 13.67 -11.91 -11.07
N ALA A 94 12.42 -11.54 -10.80
CA ALA A 94 12.02 -10.17 -10.58
C ALA A 94 10.60 -10.09 -10.00
N VAL A 95 10.26 -8.94 -9.41
CA VAL A 95 8.94 -8.58 -8.93
C VAL A 95 8.58 -7.17 -9.38
N GLN A 96 7.36 -6.99 -9.88
CA GLN A 96 6.82 -5.67 -10.16
C GLN A 96 6.08 -5.15 -8.94
N THR A 97 6.50 -3.99 -8.45
CA THR A 97 5.88 -3.31 -7.30
C THR A 97 5.08 -2.11 -7.78
N GLY A 98 4.07 -1.66 -7.05
CA GLY A 98 3.36 -0.39 -7.36
C GLY A 98 2.41 -0.41 -8.56
N GLY A 99 1.98 -1.60 -9.02
CA GLY A 99 1.07 -1.74 -10.15
C GLY A 99 1.75 -1.50 -11.51
N PRO A 100 0.99 -1.27 -12.60
CA PRO A 100 1.52 -1.21 -13.96
C PRO A 100 2.57 -0.11 -14.19
N LEU A 101 2.55 0.92 -13.35
CA LEU A 101 3.44 2.08 -13.44
C LEU A 101 4.67 1.97 -12.53
N GLY A 102 4.73 0.97 -11.66
CA GLY A 102 5.87 0.80 -10.76
C GLY A 102 6.96 -0.09 -11.36
N GLY A 103 8.16 0.04 -10.80
CA GLY A 103 9.36 -0.60 -11.31
C GLY A 103 9.41 -2.11 -11.06
N CYS A 104 10.28 -2.77 -11.83
CA CYS A 104 10.60 -4.19 -11.67
C CYS A 104 11.91 -4.32 -10.90
N LEU A 105 11.87 -4.98 -9.75
CA LEU A 105 13.02 -5.23 -8.89
C LEU A 105 13.54 -6.65 -9.14
N PRO A 106 14.86 -6.85 -9.34
CA PRO A 106 15.44 -8.18 -9.59
C PRO A 106 15.50 -9.06 -8.33
#